data_AF-A0A3S9BQL1-F1
#
_entry.id   AF-A0A3S9BQL1-F1
#
_cell.length_a   1.000
_cell.length_b   1.000
_cell.length_c   1.000
_cell.angle_alpha   90.00
_cell.angle_beta   90.00
_cell.angle_gamma   90.00
#
_symmetry.space_group_name_H-M   'P 1'
#
loop_
_entity.id
_entity.type
_entity.pdbx_description
1 polymer ?
#
loop_
_entity_poly.entity_id
_entity_poly.type
_entity_poly.pdbx_seq_one_letter_code
_entity_poly.pdbx_strand_id
1 'polypeptide(L)'
;MQVTRLDLDGTGSPEGLVTKILKAEPGLTYPIPIEELAEALDIMEIGELETKGFEGSLLMLEHRAAGSILVNKEARGGRRRFTIAHELGHFLIPSHKPVKGDVFLCSRDDMRMWSAAEQDTYARMEVEANKFAALMLMPPPLLRPYLERKRDPDLAHVLALHEDFDVSKDAAARAYAQYHGAVVAVAVVHDSKVLRVYRPPKFPRLGALEGQPVPRSSIYWRTRQSGTSLSDLVEGQAGHWLESDWGKKLPVLYEQVLHQQMEYALVMLWPEFAEEDEDYDPDEDRTSKQRLAERLASSRQRS
;
A
#
# COMPACT_ATOMS: atom_id res chain seq x y z
N MET A 1 4.22 -25.61 -10.02
CA MET A 1 3.19 -25.38 -8.98
C MET A 1 2.11 -26.44 -9.07
N GLN A 2 1.40 -26.71 -7.99
CA GLN A 2 0.28 -27.65 -7.85
C GLN A 2 -1.09 -26.97 -7.78
N VAL A 3 -1.15 -25.67 -7.47
CA VAL A 3 -2.40 -24.92 -7.40
C VAL A 3 -3.12 -24.93 -8.74
N THR A 4 -4.43 -25.09 -8.67
CA THR A 4 -5.34 -25.02 -9.81
C THR A 4 -6.44 -24.01 -9.53
N ARG A 5 -7.20 -23.62 -10.56
CA ARG A 5 -8.36 -22.72 -10.37
C ARG A 5 -9.46 -23.33 -9.51
N LEU A 6 -9.57 -24.66 -9.45
CA LEU A 6 -10.53 -25.35 -8.58
C LEU A 6 -10.26 -25.06 -7.10
N ASP A 7 -8.99 -24.89 -6.72
CA ASP A 7 -8.61 -24.53 -5.35
C ASP A 7 -9.08 -23.12 -4.97
N LEU A 8 -9.41 -22.28 -5.97
CA LEU A 8 -9.82 -20.89 -5.79
C LEU A 8 -11.35 -20.72 -5.67
N ASP A 9 -12.14 -21.77 -5.91
CA ASP A 9 -13.61 -21.74 -6.00
C ASP A 9 -14.30 -21.20 -4.74
N GLY A 10 -15.23 -20.25 -4.91
CA GLY A 10 -16.01 -19.68 -3.80
C GLY A 10 -15.43 -18.39 -3.21
N THR A 11 -14.47 -17.74 -3.86
CA THR A 11 -14.11 -16.34 -3.59
C THR A 11 -13.85 -15.59 -4.89
N GLY A 12 -14.28 -14.33 -4.93
CA GLY A 12 -13.88 -13.37 -5.96
C GLY A 12 -13.12 -12.16 -5.39
N SER A 13 -12.87 -12.12 -4.08
CA SER A 13 -12.13 -11.02 -3.47
C SER A 13 -10.62 -11.20 -3.64
N PRO A 14 -9.84 -10.11 -3.84
CA PRO A 14 -8.39 -10.16 -3.89
C PRO A 14 -7.75 -10.90 -2.71
N GLU A 15 -8.15 -10.56 -1.47
CA GLU A 15 -7.65 -11.22 -0.27
C GLU A 15 -7.99 -12.71 -0.21
N GLY A 16 -9.21 -13.07 -0.59
CA GLY A 16 -9.64 -14.46 -0.58
C GLY A 16 -8.87 -15.30 -1.59
N LEU A 17 -8.61 -14.77 -2.80
CA LEU A 17 -7.81 -15.43 -3.82
C LEU A 17 -6.37 -15.65 -3.33
N VAL A 18 -5.69 -14.60 -2.86
CA VAL A 18 -4.32 -14.72 -2.33
C VAL A 18 -4.25 -15.70 -1.16
N THR A 19 -5.23 -15.68 -0.25
CA THR A 19 -5.30 -16.64 0.86
C THR A 19 -5.38 -18.08 0.38
N LYS A 20 -6.15 -18.35 -0.67
CA LYS A 20 -6.29 -19.70 -1.23
C LYS A 20 -5.05 -20.15 -1.99
N ILE A 21 -4.45 -19.25 -2.77
CA ILE A 21 -3.17 -19.52 -3.46
C ILE A 21 -2.10 -19.93 -2.45
N LEU A 22 -1.92 -19.17 -1.36
CA LEU A 22 -0.93 -19.50 -0.33
C LEU A 22 -1.25 -20.80 0.43
N LYS A 23 -2.53 -21.18 0.54
CA LYS A 23 -2.94 -22.46 1.15
C LYS A 23 -2.66 -23.65 0.24
N ALA A 24 -2.89 -23.48 -1.05
CA ALA A 24 -2.60 -24.51 -2.06
C ALA A 24 -1.09 -24.66 -2.29
N GLU A 25 -0.32 -23.57 -2.12
CA GLU A 25 1.13 -23.53 -2.26
C GLU A 25 1.83 -23.16 -0.93
N PRO A 26 1.84 -24.05 0.08
CA PRO A 26 2.45 -23.75 1.38
C PRO A 26 3.97 -23.51 1.31
N GLY A 27 4.63 -23.94 0.23
CA GLY A 27 6.04 -23.70 -0.04
C GLY A 27 6.35 -22.39 -0.78
N LEU A 28 5.33 -21.61 -1.15
CA LEU A 28 5.51 -20.37 -1.90
C LEU A 28 6.22 -19.32 -1.04
N THR A 29 7.32 -18.77 -1.55
CA THR A 29 8.12 -17.75 -0.87
C THR A 29 8.43 -16.57 -1.79
N TYR A 30 8.80 -15.43 -1.20
CA TYR A 30 9.30 -14.28 -1.95
C TYR A 30 10.71 -14.53 -2.52
N PRO A 31 11.04 -13.95 -3.68
CA PRO A 31 10.11 -13.28 -4.60
C PRO A 31 9.15 -14.30 -5.22
N ILE A 32 7.87 -13.97 -5.28
CA ILE A 32 6.85 -14.88 -5.82
C ILE A 32 7.13 -15.09 -7.33
N PRO A 33 7.27 -16.34 -7.82
CA PRO A 33 7.44 -16.60 -9.25
C PRO A 33 6.09 -16.42 -9.95
N ILE A 34 5.77 -15.17 -10.30
CA ILE A 34 4.44 -14.76 -10.75
C ILE A 34 4.09 -15.33 -12.13
N GLU A 35 5.08 -15.54 -12.98
CA GLU A 35 4.93 -16.18 -14.29
C GLU A 35 4.51 -17.64 -14.13
N GLU A 36 5.22 -18.40 -13.30
CA GLU A 36 4.88 -19.82 -13.02
C GLU A 36 3.51 -19.94 -12.35
N LEU A 37 3.13 -18.96 -11.50
CA LEU A 37 1.82 -18.90 -10.89
C LEU A 37 0.72 -18.63 -11.91
N ALA A 38 0.96 -17.71 -12.85
CA ALA A 38 0.03 -17.43 -13.93
C ALA A 38 -0.16 -18.67 -14.83
N GLU A 39 0.93 -19.33 -15.21
CA GLU A 39 0.90 -20.57 -16.01
C GLU A 39 0.13 -21.69 -15.31
N ALA A 40 0.34 -21.89 -14.01
CA ALA A 40 -0.39 -22.88 -13.23
C ALA A 40 -1.90 -22.59 -13.11
N LEU A 41 -2.29 -21.33 -13.35
CA LEU A 41 -3.66 -20.85 -13.28
C LEU A 41 -4.26 -20.57 -14.66
N ASP A 42 -3.86 -21.35 -15.67
CA ASP A 42 -4.39 -21.36 -17.04
C ASP A 42 -4.09 -20.12 -17.90
N ILE A 43 -3.03 -19.38 -17.57
CA ILE A 43 -2.44 -18.41 -18.50
C ILE A 43 -1.49 -19.16 -19.44
N MET A 44 -1.86 -19.24 -20.72
CA MET A 44 -1.17 -20.04 -21.73
C MET A 44 0.10 -19.36 -22.26
N GLU A 45 0.13 -18.03 -22.24
CA GLU A 45 1.22 -17.24 -22.80
C GLU A 45 1.38 -15.92 -22.05
N ILE A 46 2.64 -15.54 -21.79
CA ILE A 46 3.02 -14.20 -21.33
C ILE A 46 3.95 -13.59 -22.39
N GLY A 47 3.39 -12.72 -23.23
CA GLY A 47 4.08 -12.06 -24.33
C GLY A 47 4.45 -10.61 -24.03
N GLU A 48 5.14 -9.98 -24.99
CA GLU A 48 5.46 -8.56 -24.96
C GLU A 48 4.55 -7.75 -25.88
N LEU A 49 4.20 -6.54 -25.46
CA LEU A 49 3.41 -5.57 -26.20
C LEU A 49 4.27 -4.34 -26.51
N GLU A 50 4.35 -3.97 -27.80
CA GLU A 50 4.92 -2.70 -28.21
C GLU A 50 3.84 -1.62 -28.21
N THR A 51 3.84 -0.79 -27.17
CA THR A 51 2.84 0.26 -26.97
C THR A 51 3.39 1.44 -26.20
N LYS A 52 2.78 2.62 -26.39
CA LYS A 52 3.05 3.83 -25.61
C LYS A 52 1.98 4.15 -24.57
N GLY A 53 0.81 3.50 -24.63
CA GLY A 53 -0.37 3.86 -23.85
C GLY A 53 -0.81 2.85 -22.79
N PHE A 54 -0.36 1.59 -22.91
CA PHE A 54 -0.75 0.50 -22.02
C PHE A 54 0.45 -0.10 -21.31
N GLU A 55 0.25 -0.55 -20.09
CA GLU A 55 1.25 -1.30 -19.32
C GLU A 55 1.03 -2.81 -19.48
N GLY A 56 -0.23 -3.24 -19.58
CA GLY A 56 -0.64 -4.63 -19.72
C GLY A 56 -1.88 -4.81 -20.58
N SER A 57 -2.08 -6.04 -21.02
CA SER A 57 -3.31 -6.49 -21.66
C SER A 57 -3.56 -7.95 -21.31
N LEU A 58 -4.83 -8.30 -21.13
CA LEU A 58 -5.29 -9.67 -20.94
C LEU A 58 -6.29 -10.01 -22.03
N LEU A 59 -5.98 -11.05 -22.81
CA LEU A 59 -6.90 -11.71 -23.72
C LEU A 59 -7.50 -12.93 -23.01
N MET A 60 -8.82 -13.01 -22.96
CA MET A 60 -9.52 -14.18 -22.43
C MET A 60 -10.10 -15.02 -23.57
N LEU A 61 -9.91 -16.34 -23.52
CA LEU A 61 -10.65 -17.25 -24.39
C LEU A 61 -12.12 -17.36 -23.94
N GLU A 62 -12.97 -17.88 -24.83
CA GLU A 62 -14.39 -18.10 -24.55
C GLU A 62 -14.59 -18.80 -23.20
N HIS A 63 -15.57 -18.31 -22.43
CA HIS A 63 -15.90 -18.81 -21.09
C HIS A 63 -14.73 -18.79 -20.08
N ARG A 64 -13.64 -18.06 -20.36
CA ARG A 64 -12.40 -18.02 -19.58
C ARG A 64 -11.77 -19.40 -19.40
N ALA A 65 -11.81 -20.24 -20.44
CA ALA A 65 -11.12 -21.54 -20.41
C ALA A 65 -9.60 -21.36 -20.23
N ALA A 66 -9.03 -20.32 -20.83
CA ALA A 66 -7.62 -19.92 -20.66
C ALA A 66 -7.45 -18.42 -20.96
N GLY A 67 -6.27 -17.86 -20.67
CA GLY A 67 -5.93 -16.49 -21.00
C GLY A 67 -4.51 -16.30 -21.52
N SER A 68 -4.24 -15.15 -22.13
CA SER A 68 -2.90 -14.72 -22.53
C SER A 68 -2.65 -13.30 -22.00
N ILE A 69 -1.49 -13.09 -21.39
CA ILE A 69 -1.07 -11.79 -20.85
C ILE A 69 -0.05 -11.18 -21.81
N LEU A 70 -0.22 -9.91 -22.14
CA LEU A 70 0.79 -9.12 -22.84
C LEU A 70 1.27 -7.99 -21.93
N VAL A 71 2.58 -7.85 -21.79
CA VAL A 71 3.18 -6.81 -20.95
C VAL A 71 3.97 -5.84 -21.81
N ASN A 72 3.92 -4.55 -21.50
CA ASN A 72 4.73 -3.57 -22.21
C ASN A 72 6.22 -3.96 -22.19
N LYS A 73 6.86 -4.04 -23.37
CA LYS A 73 8.27 -4.46 -23.52
C LYS A 73 9.29 -3.60 -22.76
N GLU A 74 8.90 -2.36 -22.44
CA GLU A 74 9.72 -1.42 -21.67
C GLU A 74 9.56 -1.63 -20.15
N ALA A 75 8.57 -2.40 -19.70
CA ALA A 75 8.39 -2.73 -18.29
C ALA A 75 9.43 -3.77 -17.86
N ARG A 76 10.19 -3.46 -16.79
CA ARG A 76 11.27 -4.31 -16.26
C ARG A 76 11.11 -4.50 -14.75
N GLY A 77 11.70 -5.59 -14.24
CA GLY A 77 11.72 -5.95 -12.82
C GLY A 77 10.32 -5.93 -12.19
N GLY A 78 10.22 -5.33 -11.01
CA GLY A 78 8.96 -5.18 -10.27
C GLY A 78 7.78 -4.57 -11.06
N ARG A 79 8.01 -3.73 -12.08
CA ARG A 79 6.89 -3.22 -12.90
C ARG A 79 6.28 -4.32 -13.76
N ARG A 80 7.12 -5.11 -14.44
CA ARG A 80 6.67 -6.24 -15.26
C ARG A 80 5.92 -7.25 -14.40
N ARG A 81 6.46 -7.56 -13.22
CA ARG A 81 5.86 -8.48 -12.25
C ARG A 81 4.51 -7.98 -11.75
N PHE A 82 4.41 -6.68 -11.44
CA PHE A 82 3.15 -6.06 -11.04
C PHE A 82 2.10 -6.14 -12.15
N THR A 83 2.47 -5.83 -13.40
CA THR A 83 1.55 -5.96 -14.54
C THR A 83 1.04 -7.39 -14.67
N ILE A 84 1.91 -8.41 -14.63
CA ILE A 84 1.48 -9.81 -14.74
C ILE A 84 0.54 -10.19 -13.61
N ALA A 85 0.87 -9.81 -12.37
CA ALA A 85 0.00 -10.07 -11.22
C ALA A 85 -1.35 -9.34 -11.36
N HIS A 86 -1.36 -8.12 -11.89
CA HIS A 86 -2.56 -7.33 -12.13
C HIS A 86 -3.47 -8.00 -13.17
N GLU A 87 -2.92 -8.36 -14.33
CA GLU A 87 -3.69 -9.07 -15.36
C GLU A 87 -4.16 -10.44 -14.87
N LEU A 88 -3.35 -11.17 -14.10
CA LEU A 88 -3.79 -12.39 -13.44
C LEU A 88 -4.96 -12.13 -12.48
N GLY A 89 -4.96 -11.00 -11.77
CA GLY A 89 -6.11 -10.56 -10.96
C GLY A 89 -7.38 -10.41 -11.79
N HIS A 90 -7.31 -9.75 -12.95
CA HIS A 90 -8.44 -9.68 -13.89
C HIS A 90 -8.92 -11.04 -14.35
N PHE A 91 -8.00 -11.97 -14.61
CA PHE A 91 -8.33 -13.32 -15.03
C PHE A 91 -9.10 -14.10 -13.96
N LEU A 92 -8.58 -14.08 -12.73
CA LEU A 92 -9.06 -14.89 -11.63
C LEU A 92 -10.36 -14.37 -11.00
N ILE A 93 -10.59 -13.05 -11.01
CA ILE A 93 -11.78 -12.48 -10.37
C ILE A 93 -13.01 -12.68 -11.27
N PRO A 94 -14.02 -13.48 -10.86
CA PRO A 94 -15.12 -13.88 -11.75
C PRO A 94 -15.97 -12.70 -12.26
N SER A 95 -16.09 -11.63 -11.48
CA SER A 95 -16.83 -10.42 -11.86
C SER A 95 -16.12 -9.58 -12.94
N HIS A 96 -14.82 -9.76 -13.18
CA HIS A 96 -14.05 -8.88 -14.07
C HIS A 96 -14.33 -9.17 -15.54
N LYS A 97 -15.08 -8.32 -16.24
CA LYS A 97 -15.37 -8.51 -17.66
C LYS A 97 -14.82 -7.34 -18.49
N PRO A 98 -14.22 -7.61 -19.66
CA PRO A 98 -13.81 -6.53 -20.55
C PRO A 98 -15.01 -5.67 -20.94
N VAL A 99 -14.80 -4.35 -21.06
CA VAL A 99 -15.87 -3.42 -21.44
C VAL A 99 -16.23 -3.58 -22.92
N LYS A 100 -15.29 -4.03 -23.77
CA LYS A 100 -15.48 -4.22 -25.20
C LYS A 100 -14.71 -5.45 -25.71
N GLY A 101 -15.43 -6.42 -26.26
CA GLY A 101 -14.84 -7.66 -26.75
C GLY A 101 -14.29 -8.52 -25.61
N ASP A 102 -13.17 -9.18 -25.86
CA ASP A 102 -12.57 -10.17 -24.94
C ASP A 102 -11.20 -9.73 -24.38
N VAL A 103 -10.91 -8.42 -24.41
CA VAL A 103 -9.59 -7.86 -24.11
C VAL A 103 -9.65 -6.76 -23.05
N PHE A 104 -8.85 -6.92 -21.99
CA PHE A 104 -8.49 -5.82 -21.09
C PHE A 104 -7.28 -5.07 -21.65
N LEU A 105 -7.30 -3.74 -21.54
CA LEU A 105 -6.22 -2.86 -21.93
C LEU A 105 -5.95 -1.90 -20.78
N CYS A 106 -5.02 -2.26 -19.90
CA CYS A 106 -4.79 -1.53 -18.66
C CYS A 106 -3.69 -0.48 -18.86
N SER A 107 -4.07 0.78 -18.65
CA SER A 107 -3.20 1.93 -18.80
C SER A 107 -2.31 2.15 -17.58
N ARG A 108 -1.35 3.05 -17.69
CA ARG A 108 -0.50 3.42 -16.54
C ARG A 108 -1.29 4.10 -15.42
N ASP A 109 -2.37 4.80 -15.74
CA ASP A 109 -3.19 5.47 -14.73
C ASP A 109 -4.10 4.46 -14.02
N ASP A 110 -4.57 3.43 -14.74
CA ASP A 110 -5.28 2.30 -14.14
C ASP A 110 -4.41 1.56 -13.10
N MET A 111 -3.14 1.31 -13.44
CA MET A 111 -2.14 0.70 -12.53
C MET A 111 -1.84 1.52 -11.26
N ARG A 112 -2.28 2.79 -11.21
CA ARG A 112 -2.10 3.70 -10.07
C ARG A 112 -3.37 3.89 -9.26
N MET A 113 -4.49 3.31 -9.69
CA MET A 113 -5.79 3.51 -9.09
C MET A 113 -5.95 2.66 -7.82
N TRP A 114 -6.32 3.31 -6.70
CA TRP A 114 -6.50 2.65 -5.39
C TRP A 114 -7.88 2.88 -4.76
N SER A 115 -8.74 3.65 -5.42
CA SER A 115 -10.10 3.92 -5.02
C SER A 115 -10.97 4.18 -6.24
N ALA A 116 -12.22 3.76 -6.17
CA ALA A 116 -13.21 3.95 -7.22
C ALA A 116 -14.53 4.41 -6.61
N ALA A 117 -15.30 5.21 -7.36
CA ALA A 117 -16.68 5.49 -7.01
C ALA A 117 -17.52 4.21 -7.13
N GLU A 118 -18.54 4.03 -6.29
CA GLU A 118 -19.33 2.79 -6.25
C GLU A 118 -19.97 2.41 -7.59
N GLN A 119 -20.32 3.42 -8.40
CA GLN A 119 -20.99 3.26 -9.69
C GLN A 119 -20.02 3.00 -10.86
N ASP A 120 -18.72 3.23 -10.67
CA ASP A 120 -17.71 3.02 -11.71
C ASP A 120 -17.20 1.57 -11.66
N THR A 121 -17.88 0.71 -12.41
CA THR A 121 -17.57 -0.72 -12.44
C THR A 121 -16.19 -1.00 -13.04
N TYR A 122 -15.73 -0.21 -14.02
CA TYR A 122 -14.40 -0.36 -14.60
C TYR A 122 -13.32 -0.02 -13.59
N ALA A 123 -13.40 1.17 -12.99
CA ALA A 123 -12.46 1.61 -11.96
C ALA A 123 -12.39 0.62 -10.78
N ARG A 124 -13.51 0.03 -10.38
CA ARG A 124 -13.53 -1.01 -9.36
C ARG A 124 -12.73 -2.25 -9.75
N MET A 125 -12.85 -2.72 -10.99
CA MET A 125 -12.08 -3.87 -11.47
C MET A 125 -10.58 -3.57 -11.43
N GLU A 126 -10.16 -2.38 -11.87
CA GLU A 126 -8.75 -1.95 -11.82
C GLU A 126 -8.21 -1.87 -10.38
N VAL A 127 -9.01 -1.33 -9.44
CA VAL A 127 -8.64 -1.29 -8.02
C VAL A 127 -8.54 -2.70 -7.42
N GLU A 128 -9.48 -3.59 -7.73
CA GLU A 128 -9.46 -4.98 -7.28
C GLU A 128 -8.24 -5.73 -7.83
N ALA A 129 -7.89 -5.53 -9.10
CA ALA A 129 -6.71 -6.10 -9.74
C ALA A 129 -5.39 -5.55 -9.16
N ASN A 130 -5.28 -4.23 -8.97
CA ASN A 130 -4.14 -3.61 -8.29
C ASN A 130 -3.96 -4.14 -6.86
N LYS A 131 -5.07 -4.33 -6.15
CA LYS A 131 -5.05 -4.90 -4.80
C LYS A 131 -4.60 -6.35 -4.81
N PHE A 132 -5.10 -7.16 -5.74
CA PHE A 132 -4.64 -8.54 -5.93
C PHE A 132 -3.13 -8.56 -6.23
N ALA A 133 -2.66 -7.76 -7.17
CA ALA A 133 -1.24 -7.69 -7.54
C ALA A 133 -0.34 -7.32 -6.35
N ALA A 134 -0.71 -6.29 -5.59
CA ALA A 134 0.06 -5.86 -4.42
C ALA A 134 0.08 -6.94 -3.32
N LEU A 135 -1.06 -7.58 -3.05
CA LEU A 135 -1.15 -8.65 -2.06
C LEU A 135 -0.41 -9.92 -2.51
N MET A 136 -0.46 -10.25 -3.80
CA MET A 136 0.21 -11.45 -4.30
C MET A 136 1.72 -11.26 -4.32
N LEU A 137 2.24 -10.11 -4.76
CA LEU A 137 3.69 -9.87 -4.81
C LEU A 137 4.31 -9.64 -3.43
N MET A 138 3.57 -9.09 -2.47
CA MET A 138 4.00 -8.95 -1.07
C MET A 138 2.94 -9.49 -0.10
N PRO A 139 2.81 -10.83 0.04
CA PRO A 139 1.74 -11.43 0.82
C PRO A 139 1.83 -11.07 2.30
N PRO A 140 0.76 -10.55 2.94
CA PRO A 140 0.79 -10.18 4.35
C PRO A 140 1.27 -11.31 5.30
N PRO A 141 0.92 -12.60 5.09
CA PRO A 141 1.45 -13.68 5.92
C PRO A 141 2.96 -13.90 5.83
N LEU A 142 3.59 -13.54 4.71
CA LEU A 142 5.04 -13.62 4.52
C LEU A 142 5.74 -12.31 4.91
N LEU A 143 5.09 -11.18 4.63
CA LEU A 143 5.61 -9.83 4.85
C LEU A 143 5.66 -9.46 6.35
N ARG A 144 4.63 -9.80 7.13
CA ARG A 144 4.60 -9.44 8.56
C ARG A 144 5.75 -10.06 9.35
N PRO A 145 6.02 -11.39 9.28
CA PRO A 145 7.19 -11.96 9.95
C PRO A 145 8.52 -11.41 9.42
N TYR A 146 8.57 -11.03 8.13
CA TYR A 146 9.74 -10.37 7.56
C TYR A 146 10.02 -9.03 8.23
N LEU A 147 8.98 -8.21 8.43
CA LEU A 147 9.08 -6.88 9.06
C LEU A 147 9.23 -6.95 10.58
N GLU A 148 8.67 -7.94 11.26
CA GLU A 148 8.83 -8.13 12.70
C GLU A 148 10.31 -8.33 13.12
N ARG A 149 11.12 -8.91 12.23
CA ARG A 149 12.59 -9.03 12.44
C ARG A 149 13.32 -7.68 12.34
N LYS A 150 12.65 -6.65 11.82
CA LYS A 150 13.16 -5.31 11.53
C LYS A 150 12.43 -4.30 12.44
N ARG A 151 12.67 -4.42 13.76
CA ARG A 151 11.86 -3.77 14.82
C ARG A 151 11.69 -2.27 14.65
N ASP A 152 12.80 -1.54 14.51
CA ASP A 152 12.79 -0.09 14.48
C ASP A 152 12.60 0.42 13.05
N PRO A 153 11.79 1.48 12.82
CA PRO A 153 11.63 2.05 11.50
C PRO A 153 12.95 2.52 10.86
N ASP A 154 13.25 2.00 9.67
CA ASP A 154 14.39 2.42 8.84
C ASP A 154 14.06 2.25 7.34
N LEU A 155 14.34 3.25 6.51
CA LEU A 155 14.22 3.21 5.05
C LEU A 155 15.16 2.18 4.40
N ALA A 156 16.23 1.76 5.08
CA ALA A 156 17.02 0.61 4.67
C ALA A 156 16.17 -0.68 4.59
N HIS A 157 15.12 -0.81 5.42
CA HIS A 157 14.18 -1.92 5.34
C HIS A 157 13.31 -1.86 4.09
N VAL A 158 12.96 -0.67 3.61
CA VAL A 158 12.25 -0.48 2.34
C VAL A 158 13.13 -0.90 1.16
N LEU A 159 14.43 -0.59 1.21
CA LEU A 159 15.40 -1.06 0.21
C LEU A 159 15.54 -2.59 0.24
N ALA A 160 15.65 -3.19 1.42
CA ALA A 160 15.70 -4.65 1.54
C ALA A 160 14.42 -5.32 1.02
N LEU A 161 13.24 -4.76 1.33
CA LEU A 161 11.96 -5.24 0.78
C LEU A 161 11.92 -5.16 -0.75
N HIS A 162 12.38 -4.05 -1.32
CA HIS A 162 12.44 -3.83 -2.77
C HIS A 162 13.22 -4.95 -3.48
N GLU A 163 14.39 -5.29 -2.94
CA GLU A 163 15.27 -6.34 -3.49
C GLU A 163 14.71 -7.74 -3.21
N ASP A 164 14.37 -8.06 -1.95
CA ASP A 164 13.98 -9.42 -1.55
C ASP A 164 12.65 -9.88 -2.16
N PHE A 165 11.69 -8.97 -2.35
CA PHE A 165 10.39 -9.28 -2.97
C PHE A 165 10.35 -9.01 -4.47
N ASP A 166 11.41 -8.42 -5.04
CA ASP A 166 11.51 -7.98 -6.45
C ASP A 166 10.27 -7.16 -6.87
N VAL A 167 10.05 -6.06 -6.17
CA VAL A 167 8.96 -5.09 -6.40
C VAL A 167 9.55 -3.71 -6.67
N SER A 168 8.75 -2.67 -6.93
CA SER A 168 9.31 -1.30 -6.99
C SER A 168 9.54 -0.73 -5.58
N LYS A 169 10.46 0.24 -5.43
CA LYS A 169 10.63 0.97 -4.16
C LYS A 169 9.36 1.69 -3.70
N ASP A 170 8.54 2.15 -4.65
CA ASP A 170 7.23 2.75 -4.37
C ASP A 170 6.25 1.71 -3.77
N ALA A 171 6.19 0.51 -4.34
CA ALA A 171 5.38 -0.59 -3.81
C ALA A 171 5.90 -1.05 -2.43
N ALA A 172 7.21 -1.20 -2.27
CA ALA A 172 7.84 -1.55 -1.00
C ALA A 172 7.54 -0.48 0.08
N ALA A 173 7.64 0.80 -0.25
CA ALA A 173 7.31 1.90 0.67
C ALA A 173 5.84 1.86 1.11
N ARG A 174 4.92 1.59 0.19
CA ARG A 174 3.50 1.44 0.50
C ARG A 174 3.24 0.26 1.45
N ALA A 175 3.81 -0.90 1.13
CA ALA A 175 3.67 -2.10 1.95
C ALA A 175 4.29 -1.92 3.33
N TYR A 176 5.45 -1.27 3.40
CA TYR A 176 6.13 -0.94 4.65
C TYR A 176 5.25 -0.05 5.55
N ALA A 177 4.75 1.08 5.04
CA ALA A 177 3.86 1.96 5.82
C ALA A 177 2.56 1.25 6.27
N GLN A 178 2.04 0.32 5.46
CA GLN A 178 0.80 -0.39 5.74
C GLN A 178 0.97 -1.52 6.78
N TYR A 179 2.08 -2.26 6.74
CA TYR A 179 2.24 -3.54 7.47
C TYR A 179 3.34 -3.55 8.53
N HIS A 180 4.14 -2.49 8.65
CA HIS A 180 5.12 -2.36 9.73
C HIS A 180 4.43 -2.31 11.11
N GLY A 181 5.09 -2.85 12.15
CA GLY A 181 4.56 -2.89 13.51
C GLY A 181 4.38 -1.49 14.12
N ALA A 182 5.38 -0.63 13.93
CA ALA A 182 5.30 0.79 14.31
C ALA A 182 4.39 1.60 13.36
N VAL A 183 3.85 2.71 13.87
CA VAL A 183 3.09 3.69 13.07
C VAL A 183 4.07 4.50 12.22
N VAL A 184 4.07 4.30 10.91
CA VAL A 184 4.99 4.99 9.99
C VAL A 184 4.23 5.51 8.78
N ALA A 185 4.61 6.70 8.30
CA ALA A 185 4.23 7.17 6.98
C ALA A 185 5.48 7.27 6.09
N VAL A 186 5.30 7.07 4.79
CA VAL A 186 6.35 7.27 3.79
C VAL A 186 5.80 8.18 2.69
N ALA A 187 6.35 9.39 2.61
CA ALA A 187 6.07 10.33 1.54
C ALA A 187 7.00 10.05 0.34
N VAL A 188 6.42 9.93 -0.84
CA VAL A 188 7.16 9.85 -2.11
C VAL A 188 7.27 11.28 -2.64
N VAL A 189 8.50 11.70 -2.90
CA VAL A 189 8.82 13.06 -3.34
C VAL A 189 9.42 13.00 -4.75
N HIS A 190 9.05 13.96 -5.58
CA HIS A 190 9.70 14.21 -6.87
C HIS A 190 9.77 15.71 -7.13
N ASP A 191 10.92 16.19 -7.59
CA ASP A 191 11.16 17.61 -7.81
C ASP A 191 10.77 18.47 -6.59
N SER A 192 11.13 17.97 -5.39
CA SER A 192 10.84 18.60 -4.10
C SER A 192 9.36 18.80 -3.76
N LYS A 193 8.46 18.14 -4.47
CA LYS A 193 7.02 18.10 -4.18
C LYS A 193 6.62 16.71 -3.69
N VAL A 194 5.72 16.69 -2.72
CA VAL A 194 5.09 15.46 -2.25
C VAL A 194 4.18 14.95 -3.36
N LEU A 195 4.51 13.79 -3.94
CA LEU A 195 3.67 13.14 -4.95
C LEU A 195 2.55 12.32 -4.34
N ARG A 196 2.78 11.75 -3.16
CA ARG A 196 1.83 10.92 -2.42
C ARG A 196 2.42 10.58 -1.06
N VAL A 197 1.56 10.19 -0.12
CA VAL A 197 1.99 9.70 1.19
C VAL A 197 1.28 8.41 1.52
N TYR A 198 2.05 7.36 1.77
CA TYR A 198 1.55 6.10 2.29
C TYR A 198 1.53 6.15 3.81
N ARG A 199 0.39 5.82 4.42
CA ARG A 199 0.22 5.84 5.87
C ARG A 199 -0.90 4.89 6.31
N PRO A 200 -0.81 4.27 7.49
CA PRO A 200 -1.92 3.52 8.07
C PRO A 200 -3.01 4.49 8.56
N PRO A 201 -4.26 4.02 8.74
CA PRO A 201 -5.37 4.86 9.23
C PRO A 201 -5.10 5.53 10.59
N LYS A 202 -4.32 4.86 11.45
CA LYS A 202 -3.90 5.36 12.78
C LYS A 202 -2.82 6.45 12.74
N PHE A 203 -2.24 6.75 11.58
CA PHE A 203 -1.22 7.79 11.47
C PHE A 203 -1.84 9.18 11.65
N PRO A 204 -1.19 10.11 12.40
CA PRO A 204 -1.69 11.47 12.60
C PRO A 204 -2.00 12.20 11.29
N ARG A 205 -2.93 13.17 11.32
CA ARG A 205 -3.27 13.93 10.11
C ARG A 205 -2.05 14.70 9.61
N LEU A 206 -1.85 14.68 8.30
CA LEU A 206 -0.73 15.36 7.64
C LEU A 206 -1.19 16.74 7.17
N GLY A 207 -0.40 17.77 7.48
CA GLY A 207 -0.60 19.12 6.94
C GLY A 207 0.00 19.30 5.54
N ALA A 208 1.02 18.51 5.19
CA ALA A 208 1.62 18.49 3.86
C ALA A 208 0.95 17.42 2.97
N LEU A 209 0.16 17.87 2.00
CA LEU A 209 -0.61 17.02 1.10
C LEU A 209 0.06 16.85 -0.27
N GLU A 210 -0.46 15.92 -1.06
CA GLU A 210 -0.07 15.71 -2.45
C GLU A 210 -0.07 17.02 -3.26
N GLY A 211 0.97 17.21 -4.07
CA GLY A 211 1.23 18.40 -4.88
C GLY A 211 1.95 19.54 -4.13
N GLN A 212 1.99 19.52 -2.80
CA GLN A 212 2.65 20.57 -2.00
C GLN A 212 4.18 20.37 -1.96
N PRO A 213 4.97 21.45 -1.79
CA PRO A 213 6.40 21.35 -1.53
C PRO A 213 6.68 20.59 -0.23
N VAL A 214 7.81 19.88 -0.17
CA VAL A 214 8.31 19.30 1.08
C VAL A 214 8.52 20.43 2.11
N PRO A 215 8.03 20.30 3.36
CA PRO A 215 8.17 21.32 4.39
C PRO A 215 9.63 21.82 4.52
N ARG A 216 9.83 23.14 4.64
CA ARG A 216 11.20 23.73 4.64
C ARG A 216 12.08 23.28 5.81
N SER A 217 11.47 22.86 6.91
CA SER A 217 12.18 22.31 8.08
C SER A 217 12.57 20.84 7.93
N SER A 218 12.05 20.14 6.91
CA SER A 218 12.37 18.75 6.66
C SER A 218 13.86 18.59 6.42
N ILE A 219 14.45 17.54 6.97
CA ILE A 219 15.85 17.20 6.73
C ILE A 219 16.12 16.82 5.27
N TYR A 220 15.07 16.64 4.44
CA TYR A 220 15.17 16.51 2.98
C TYR A 220 16.04 17.61 2.35
N TRP A 221 15.84 18.87 2.76
CA TRP A 221 16.58 20.01 2.17
C TRP A 221 18.06 19.99 2.55
N ARG A 222 18.38 19.61 3.79
CA ARG A 222 19.76 19.52 4.28
C ARG A 222 20.51 18.35 3.63
N THR A 223 19.86 17.18 3.60
CA THR A 223 20.45 15.95 3.06
C THR A 223 20.65 16.03 1.55
N ARG A 224 19.74 16.68 0.81
CA ARG A 224 19.88 16.93 -0.63
C ARG A 224 21.14 17.73 -0.96
N GLN A 225 21.44 18.78 -0.18
CA GLN A 225 22.64 19.61 -0.40
C GLN A 225 23.94 18.84 -0.10
N SER A 226 23.91 17.95 0.90
CA SER A 226 25.07 17.14 1.28
C SER A 226 25.39 15.99 0.31
N GLY A 227 24.48 15.65 -0.60
CA GLY A 227 24.61 14.47 -1.47
C GLY A 227 24.45 13.13 -0.76
N THR A 228 24.00 13.12 0.50
CA THR A 228 23.76 11.89 1.26
C THR A 228 22.59 11.11 0.65
N SER A 229 22.82 9.86 0.23
CA SER A 229 21.77 9.06 -0.40
C SER A 229 20.73 8.56 0.62
N LEU A 230 21.16 7.99 1.74
CA LEU A 230 20.28 7.60 2.85
C LEU A 230 20.74 8.34 4.11
N SER A 231 19.86 9.12 4.72
CA SER A 231 20.18 9.86 5.94
C SER A 231 20.08 8.98 7.19
N ASP A 232 20.71 9.44 8.26
CA ASP A 232 20.38 8.98 9.61
C ASP A 232 18.91 9.30 9.94
N LEU A 233 18.35 8.52 10.87
CA LEU A 233 17.06 8.82 11.49
C LEU A 233 17.26 9.93 12.53
N VAL A 234 16.53 11.03 12.39
CA VAL A 234 16.69 12.21 13.25
C VAL A 234 15.36 12.76 13.71
N GLU A 235 15.35 13.39 14.88
CA GLU A 235 14.16 14.12 15.35
C GLU A 235 13.90 15.34 14.44
N GLY A 236 12.68 15.40 13.91
CA GLY A 236 12.17 16.45 13.05
C GLY A 236 11.14 17.33 13.76
N GLN A 237 10.70 18.39 13.07
CA GLN A 237 9.69 19.32 13.60
C GLN A 237 8.28 18.83 13.24
N ALA A 238 7.63 18.15 14.19
CA ALA A 238 6.31 17.53 14.00
C ALA A 238 5.25 18.50 13.44
N GLY A 239 5.20 19.75 13.93
CA GLY A 239 4.19 20.74 13.55
C GLY A 239 4.24 21.23 12.10
N HIS A 240 5.24 20.81 11.32
CA HIS A 240 5.32 21.14 9.90
C HIS A 240 4.90 19.99 8.98
N TRP A 241 4.84 18.77 9.53
CA TRP A 241 4.32 17.59 8.83
C TRP A 241 2.90 17.26 9.28
N LEU A 242 2.58 17.45 10.56
CA LEU A 242 1.34 17.02 11.19
C LEU A 242 0.41 18.21 11.45
N GLU A 243 -0.89 17.99 11.30
CA GLU A 243 -1.91 18.90 11.79
C GLU A 243 -2.03 18.77 13.32
N SER A 244 -2.14 19.89 14.02
CA SER A 244 -2.42 19.91 15.46
C SER A 244 -3.91 20.14 15.72
N ASP A 245 -4.54 19.24 16.47
CA ASP A 245 -5.86 19.49 17.05
C ASP A 245 -5.74 20.41 18.28
N TRP A 246 -6.74 21.25 18.51
CA TRP A 246 -6.74 22.16 19.67
C TRP A 246 -6.64 21.37 20.99
N GLY A 247 -5.66 21.73 21.82
CA GLY A 247 -5.41 21.08 23.10
C GLY A 247 -4.63 19.77 23.05
N LYS A 248 -4.28 19.23 21.87
CA LYS A 248 -3.46 18.02 21.75
C LYS A 248 -2.00 18.35 21.45
N LYS A 249 -1.09 17.78 22.25
CA LYS A 249 0.35 17.87 21.99
C LYS A 249 0.69 16.98 20.79
N LEU A 250 1.52 17.48 19.88
CA LEU A 250 2.05 16.66 18.79
C LEU A 250 3.06 15.63 19.32
N PRO A 251 3.11 14.43 18.73
CA PRO A 251 4.12 13.43 19.07
C PRO A 251 5.53 13.93 18.72
N VAL A 252 6.55 13.31 19.32
CA VAL A 252 7.91 13.43 18.80
C VAL A 252 7.91 12.78 17.42
N LEU A 253 8.45 13.45 16.42
CA LEU A 253 8.42 12.95 15.04
C LEU A 253 9.85 12.73 14.56
N TYR A 254 10.19 11.50 14.24
CA TYR A 254 11.45 11.18 13.57
C TYR A 254 11.27 11.20 12.05
N GLU A 255 12.32 11.64 11.36
CA GLU A 255 12.38 11.75 9.93
C GLU A 255 13.64 11.06 9.40
N GLN A 256 13.50 10.35 8.28
CA GLN A 256 14.62 9.78 7.52
C GLN A 256 14.37 9.99 6.03
N VAL A 257 15.43 10.26 5.27
CA VAL A 257 15.34 10.58 3.84
C VAL A 257 16.22 9.66 3.02
N LEU A 258 15.64 9.08 1.98
CA LEU A 258 16.34 8.34 0.93
C LEU A 258 16.22 9.11 -0.38
N HIS A 259 17.30 9.77 -0.81
CA HIS A 259 17.43 10.37 -2.13
C HIS A 259 17.72 9.30 -3.19
N GLN A 260 17.04 9.43 -4.32
CA GLN A 260 17.10 8.52 -5.46
C GLN A 260 17.46 9.29 -6.74
N GLN A 261 17.64 8.55 -7.82
CA GLN A 261 17.90 9.14 -9.13
C GLN A 261 16.67 9.93 -9.64
N MET A 262 16.91 10.78 -10.65
CA MET A 262 15.86 11.56 -11.33
C MET A 262 15.01 12.40 -10.36
N GLU A 263 15.65 13.03 -9.37
CA GLU A 263 15.02 13.92 -8.39
C GLU A 263 13.90 13.27 -7.54
N TYR A 264 13.89 11.93 -7.45
CA TYR A 264 12.99 11.22 -6.54
C TYR A 264 13.59 11.10 -5.14
N ALA A 265 12.75 11.09 -4.11
CA ALA A 265 13.13 10.73 -2.76
C ALA A 265 12.00 10.03 -2.01
N LEU A 266 12.34 9.25 -0.98
CA LEU A 266 11.40 8.81 0.05
C LEU A 266 11.70 9.57 1.33
N VAL A 267 10.65 10.08 1.98
CA VAL A 267 10.73 10.69 3.31
C VAL A 267 9.88 9.85 4.25
N MET A 268 10.52 9.15 5.18
CA MET A 268 9.85 8.41 6.23
C MET A 268 9.57 9.32 7.41
N LEU A 269 8.37 9.20 7.97
CA LEU A 269 7.90 9.90 9.15
C LEU A 269 7.48 8.86 10.18
N TRP A 270 8.09 8.90 11.37
CA TRP A 270 7.79 7.98 12.46
C TRP A 270 7.44 8.78 13.72
N PRO A 271 6.15 8.91 14.06
CA PRO A 271 5.72 9.50 15.31
C PRO A 271 5.91 8.53 16.48
N GLU A 272 6.57 9.00 17.54
CA GLU A 272 6.55 8.40 18.86
C GLU A 272 5.56 9.17 19.73
N PHE A 273 4.49 8.45 20.11
CA PHE A 273 3.53 8.95 21.07
C PHE A 273 4.13 8.78 22.47
N ALA A 274 3.99 9.80 23.32
CA ALA A 274 4.24 9.60 24.73
C ALA A 274 3.30 8.49 25.23
N GLU A 275 3.79 7.62 26.10
CA GLU A 275 2.91 6.78 26.90
C GLU A 275 1.92 7.74 27.57
N GLU A 276 0.63 7.60 27.26
CA GLU A 276 -0.40 8.35 27.96
C GLU A 276 -0.25 7.97 29.43
N ASP A 277 0.14 8.92 30.29
CA ASP A 277 -0.26 8.85 31.69
C ASP A 277 -1.78 8.62 31.63
N GLU A 278 -2.26 7.47 32.11
CA GLU A 278 -3.66 7.11 32.17
C GLU A 278 -4.42 8.12 33.07
N ASP A 279 -4.65 9.33 32.58
CA ASP A 279 -5.66 10.24 33.10
C ASP A 279 -7.01 9.67 32.63
N TYR A 280 -7.38 8.55 33.25
CA TYR A 280 -8.72 7.97 33.20
C TYR A 280 -9.72 9.07 33.60
N ASP A 281 -10.38 9.68 32.62
CA ASP A 281 -11.56 10.50 32.86
C ASP A 281 -12.78 9.57 32.92
N PRO A 282 -13.33 9.25 34.11
CA PRO A 282 -14.51 8.40 34.24
C PRO A 282 -15.75 8.96 33.52
N ASP A 283 -15.71 10.20 33.02
CA ASP A 283 -16.78 10.83 32.25
C ASP A 283 -16.63 10.72 30.73
N GLU A 284 -15.51 10.21 30.19
CA GLU A 284 -15.25 10.19 28.73
C GLU A 284 -16.21 9.27 27.97
N ASP A 285 -16.56 8.11 28.55
CA ASP A 285 -17.54 7.15 28.00
C ASP A 285 -19.00 7.44 28.36
N ARG A 286 -19.26 8.53 29.09
CA ARG A 286 -20.61 8.83 29.58
C ARG A 286 -21.40 9.62 28.54
N THR A 287 -22.46 8.99 28.06
CA THR A 287 -23.47 9.64 27.23
C THR A 287 -24.07 10.87 27.94
N SER A 288 -24.48 11.88 27.19
CA SER A 288 -25.15 13.07 27.72
C SER A 288 -26.35 12.74 28.60
N LYS A 289 -27.00 11.60 28.33
CA LYS A 289 -28.12 11.05 29.12
C LYS A 289 -27.68 10.56 30.50
N GLN A 290 -26.52 9.90 30.60
CA GLN A 290 -25.96 9.45 31.88
C GLN A 290 -25.51 10.63 32.75
N ARG A 291 -24.92 11.66 32.15
CA ARG A 291 -24.54 12.90 32.84
C ARG A 291 -25.74 13.69 33.36
N LEU A 292 -26.83 13.74 32.61
CA LEU A 292 -28.08 14.38 33.05
C LEU A 292 -28.77 13.62 34.19
N ALA A 293 -28.79 12.28 34.12
CA ALA A 293 -29.41 11.44 35.15
C ALA A 293 -28.74 11.62 36.52
N GLU A 294 -27.42 11.73 36.56
CA GLU A 294 -26.67 11.92 37.81
C GLU A 294 -26.83 13.33 38.40
N ARG A 295 -26.90 14.37 37.56
CA ARG A 295 -27.25 15.73 38.02
C ARG A 295 -28.64 15.79 38.64
N LEU A 296 -29.59 15.06 38.08
CA LEU A 296 -30.95 14.95 38.62
C LEU A 296 -30.99 14.11 39.91
N ALA A 297 -30.17 13.06 40.01
CA ALA A 297 -30.08 12.23 41.22
C ALA A 297 -29.41 12.98 42.38
N SER A 298 -28.32 13.70 42.12
CA SER A 298 -27.60 14.51 43.12
C SER A 298 -28.42 15.73 43.60
N SER A 299 -29.26 16.30 42.73
CA SER A 299 -30.24 17.34 43.12
C SER A 299 -31.35 16.83 44.04
N ARG A 300 -31.71 15.54 43.98
CA ARG A 300 -32.77 14.95 44.83
C ARG A 300 -32.27 14.55 46.22
N GLN A 301 -30.97 14.33 46.38
CA GLN A 301 -30.36 14.04 47.69
C GLN A 301 -30.07 15.29 48.52
N ARG A 302 -30.17 16.50 47.93
CA ARG A 302 -29.96 17.79 48.60
C ARG A 302 -31.27 18.51 48.94
N SER A 303 -32.42 17.84 48.80
CA SER A 303 -33.75 18.36 49.16
C SER A 303 -34.43 17.52 50.21
#